data_AF-A0A392RJZ0-F1
#
_entry.id   AF-A0A392RJZ0-F1
#
_cell.length_a   1.000
_cell.length_b   1.000
_cell.length_c   1.000
_cell.angle_alpha   90.00
_cell.angle_beta   90.00
_cell.angle_gamma   90.00
#
_symmetry.space_group_name_H-M   'P 1'
#
loop_
_entity.id
_entity.type
_entity.pdbx_description
1 polymer ?
#
loop_
_entity_poly.entity_id
_entity_poly.type
_entity_poly.pdbx_seq_one_letter_code
_entity_poly.pdbx_strand_id
1 'polypeptide(L)'
;MPIAFPTLLCDIILAQHPGICIESDVPSRRESDLSLDYKLFEGTHAADIAPPSAKKSTSAITRQQMIADLKVVSKAPDDKKFLVDRVIQALELEEGASTEDAG
;
A
#
# COMPACT_ATOMS: atom_id res chain seq x y z
N MET A 1 10.67 -6.44 21.92
CA MET A 1 10.59 -5.81 20.58
C MET A 1 11.99 -5.30 20.26
N PRO A 2 12.58 -5.58 19.08
CA PRO A 2 13.92 -5.09 18.80
C PRO A 2 13.81 -3.59 18.53
N ILE A 3 14.41 -2.79 19.41
CA ILE A 3 14.66 -1.37 19.15
C ILE A 3 15.55 -1.33 17.91
N ALA A 4 15.01 -0.90 16.77
CA ALA A 4 15.81 -0.74 15.56
C ALA A 4 16.73 0.45 15.80
N PHE A 5 17.98 0.15 16.14
CA PHE A 5 19.03 1.14 16.30
C PHE A 5 19.05 2.04 15.06
N PRO A 6 19.38 3.34 15.17
CA PRO A 6 19.38 4.27 14.05
C PRO A 6 20.13 3.75 12.81
N THR A 7 21.17 2.93 13.00
CA THR A 7 21.90 2.25 11.93
C THR A 7 21.02 1.29 11.12
N LEU A 8 20.22 0.44 11.78
CA LEU A 8 19.34 -0.52 11.11
C LEU A 8 18.26 0.18 10.27
N LEU A 9 17.70 1.28 10.79
CA LEU A 9 16.73 2.07 10.03
C LEU A 9 17.37 2.73 8.81
N CYS A 10 18.57 3.29 8.95
CA CYS A 10 19.32 3.83 7.82
C CYS A 10 19.57 2.76 6.75
N ASP A 11 20.01 1.56 7.14
CA ASP A 11 20.28 0.47 6.20
C ASP A 11 19.01 0.06 5.41
N ILE A 12 17.85 0.00 6.08
CA ILE A 12 16.56 -0.30 5.43
C ILE A 12 16.16 0.81 4.44
N ILE A 13 16.31 2.07 4.84
CA ILE A 13 15.97 3.23 3.99
C ILE A 13 16.85 3.26 2.73
N LEU A 14 18.15 3.02 2.89
CA LEU A 14 19.10 2.97 1.77
C LEU A 14 18.81 1.80 0.82
N ALA A 15 18.41 0.63 1.36
CA ALA A 15 18.01 -0.51 0.54
C ALA A 15 16.73 -0.25 -0.28
N GLN A 16 15.78 0.50 0.27
CA GLN A 16 14.53 0.85 -0.41
C GLN A 16 14.70 1.98 -1.44
N HIS A 17 15.70 2.83 -1.26
CA HIS A 17 15.94 4.00 -2.10
C HIS A 17 17.40 4.04 -2.60
N PRO A 18 17.75 3.22 -3.60
CA PRO A 18 19.13 3.08 -4.08
C PRO A 18 19.70 4.36 -4.71
N GLY A 19 18.87 5.36 -5.03
CA GLY A 19 19.32 6.66 -5.54
C GLY A 19 19.72 7.67 -4.47
N ILE A 20 19.59 7.34 -3.17
CA ILE A 20 20.01 8.23 -2.08
C ILE A 20 21.54 8.32 -1.98
N CYS A 21 22.23 7.20 -2.16
CA CYS A 21 23.69 7.17 -2.25
C CYS A 21 24.11 7.15 -3.71
N ILE A 22 24.81 8.17 -4.15
CA ILE A 22 25.35 8.28 -5.51
C ILE A 22 26.85 8.02 -5.51
N GLU A 23 27.43 7.67 -6.66
CA GLU A 23 28.85 7.30 -6.77
C GLU A 23 29.82 8.42 -6.34
N SER A 24 29.37 9.68 -6.34
CA SER A 24 30.16 10.82 -5.88
C SER A 24 30.13 11.04 -4.37
N ASP A 25 29.28 10.32 -3.63
CA ASP A 25 29.18 10.48 -2.19
C ASP A 25 30.40 9.88 -1.49
N VAL A 26 30.97 10.65 -0.57
CA VAL A 26 32.12 10.23 0.22
C VAL A 26 31.67 9.92 1.65
N PRO A 27 31.83 8.67 2.12
CA PRO A 27 31.55 8.33 3.51
C PRO A 27 32.39 9.19 4.46
N SER A 28 31.74 10.02 5.27
CA SER A 28 32.41 10.84 6.27
C SER A 28 32.45 10.09 7.60
N ARG A 29 33.66 9.75 8.05
CA ARG A 29 33.86 9.24 9.42
C ARG A 29 33.89 10.41 10.39
N ARG A 30 33.18 10.26 11.50
CA ARG A 30 33.30 11.21 12.62
C ARG A 30 34.68 11.06 13.25
N GLU A 31 35.27 12.20 13.61
CA GLU A 31 36.59 12.25 14.27
C GLU A 31 36.54 11.75 15.72
N SER A 32 35.34 11.73 16.32
CA SER A 32 35.10 11.32 17.70
C SER A 32 33.95 10.33 17.79
N ASP A 33 33.93 9.55 18.87
CA ASP A 33 32.81 8.68 19.21
C ASP A 33 31.52 9.50 19.35
N LEU A 34 30.41 8.92 18.88
CA LEU A 34 29.09 9.51 19.07
C LEU A 34 28.74 9.43 20.56
N SER A 35 28.78 10.56 21.25
CA SER A 35 28.19 10.70 22.58
C SER A 35 26.80 11.33 22.47
N LEU A 36 25.86 10.80 23.26
CA LEU A 36 24.53 11.36 23.42
C LEU A 36 24.46 12.02 24.80
N ASP A 37 23.94 13.25 24.86
CA ASP A 37 23.73 13.93 26.14
C ASP A 37 22.65 13.18 26.95
N TYR A 38 22.89 12.99 28.25
CA TYR A 38 21.98 12.27 29.14
C TYR A 38 20.58 12.92 29.18
N LYS A 39 20.50 14.24 28.93
CA LYS A 39 19.23 14.97 28.85
C LYS A 39 18.31 14.49 27.74
N LEU A 40 18.83 13.83 26.71
CA LEU A 40 18.02 13.20 25.66
C LEU A 40 17.18 12.03 26.20
N PHE A 41 17.60 11.45 27.32
CA PHE A 41 16.87 10.39 28.01
C PHE A 41 16.07 10.91 29.22
N GLU A 42 16.21 12.19 29.57
CA GLU A 42 15.41 12.85 30.61
C GLU A 42 14.10 13.43 30.04
N GLY A 43 13.04 13.43 30.85
CA GLY A 43 11.72 13.96 30.47
C GLY A 43 10.70 12.90 30.06
N THR A 44 9.46 13.36 29.79
CA THR A 44 8.36 12.49 29.34
C THR A 44 8.50 12.22 27.84
N HIS A 45 9.08 11.07 27.51
CA HIS A 45 9.19 10.62 26.12
C HIS A 45 7.86 10.07 25.61
N ALA A 46 7.60 10.25 24.31
CA ALA A 46 6.54 9.51 23.66
C ALA A 46 6.84 8.01 23.79
N ALA A 47 5.80 7.20 24.01
CA ALA A 47 5.98 5.75 23.98
C ALA A 47 6.61 5.34 22.64
N ASP A 48 7.49 4.34 22.68
CA ASP A 48 8.28 3.78 21.55
C ASP A 48 7.44 3.46 20.29
N ILE A 49 6.12 3.38 20.44
CA ILE A 49 5.15 3.07 19.37
C ILE A 49 3.92 3.98 19.49
N ALA A 50 4.13 5.27 19.80
CA ALA A 50 3.04 6.23 19.79
C ALA A 50 2.43 6.25 18.38
N PRO A 51 1.15 5.85 18.22
CA PRO A 51 0.52 5.87 16.90
C PRO A 51 0.57 7.29 16.35
N PRO A 52 0.75 7.47 15.02
CA PRO A 52 0.68 8.78 14.40
C PRO A 52 -0.60 9.47 14.86
N SER A 53 -0.52 10.78 15.14
CA SER A 53 -1.71 11.58 15.45
C SER A 53 -2.63 11.55 14.22
N ALA A 54 -3.51 10.55 14.18
CA ALA A 54 -4.53 10.44 13.18
C ALA A 54 -5.52 11.56 13.48
N LYS A 55 -5.48 12.62 12.66
CA LYS A 55 -6.60 13.54 12.56
C LYS A 55 -7.82 12.67 12.27
N LYS A 56 -8.69 12.50 13.27
CA LYS A 56 -9.98 11.84 13.12
C LYS A 56 -10.66 12.48 11.91
N SER A 57 -10.72 11.77 10.79
CA SER A 57 -11.60 12.17 9.71
C SER A 57 -13.01 12.10 10.26
N THR A 58 -13.69 13.25 10.31
CA THR A 58 -15.02 13.42 10.91
C THR A 58 -16.13 12.71 10.14
N SER A 59 -15.83 11.91 9.11
CA SER A 59 -16.81 11.07 8.43
C SER A 59 -16.59 9.60 8.80
N ALA A 60 -16.88 9.26 10.05
CA ALA A 60 -16.94 7.85 10.45
C ALA A 60 -18.16 7.20 9.77
N ILE A 61 -17.94 6.60 8.61
CA ILE A 61 -18.93 5.72 7.98
C ILE A 61 -19.20 4.59 8.99
N THR A 62 -20.46 4.37 9.34
CA THR A 62 -20.81 3.31 10.27
C THR A 62 -20.59 1.95 9.60
N ARG A 63 -20.27 0.93 10.41
CA ARG A 63 -20.14 -0.46 9.91
C ARG A 63 -21.41 -0.92 9.15
N GLN A 64 -22.59 -0.43 9.56
CA GLN A 64 -23.85 -0.73 8.90
C GLN A 64 -23.93 -0.10 7.51
N GLN A 65 -23.50 1.15 7.36
CA GLN A 65 -23.46 1.82 6.05
C GLN A 65 -22.49 1.11 5.10
N MET A 66 -21.30 0.73 5.57
CA MET A 66 -20.35 -0.06 4.77
C MET A 66 -20.97 -1.36 4.23
N ILE A 67 -21.72 -2.08 5.07
CA ILE A 67 -22.38 -3.33 4.67
C ILE A 67 -23.48 -3.06 3.64
N ALA A 68 -24.24 -1.99 3.80
CA ALA A 68 -25.29 -1.60 2.85
C ALA A 68 -24.68 -1.27 1.47
N ASP A 69 -23.63 -0.46 1.44
CA ASP A 69 -22.95 -0.06 0.21
C ASP A 69 -22.35 -1.28 -0.52
N LEU A 70 -21.69 -2.18 0.21
CA LEU A 70 -21.15 -3.42 -0.34
C LEU A 70 -22.24 -4.34 -0.92
N LYS A 71 -23.42 -4.42 -0.29
CA LYS A 71 -24.55 -5.20 -0.83
C LYS A 71 -25.08 -4.63 -2.15
N VAL A 72 -25.16 -3.30 -2.25
CA VAL A 72 -25.59 -2.61 -3.48
C VAL A 72 -24.59 -2.89 -4.60
N VAL A 73 -23.30 -2.70 -4.33
CA VAL A 73 -22.23 -2.96 -5.31
C VAL A 73 -22.17 -4.44 -5.69
N SER A 74 -22.43 -5.36 -4.77
CA SER A 74 -22.46 -6.80 -5.07
C SER A 74 -23.64 -7.22 -5.97
N LYS A 75 -24.70 -6.41 -6.06
CA LYS A 75 -25.88 -6.69 -6.90
C LYS A 75 -25.82 -6.02 -8.27
N ALA A 76 -25.15 -4.86 -8.37
CA ALA A 76 -24.94 -4.13 -9.62
C ALA A 76 -24.30 -4.95 -10.78
N PRO A 77 -23.33 -5.88 -10.57
CA PRO A 77 -22.79 -6.68 -11.66
C PRO A 77 -23.78 -7.74 -12.17
N ASP A 78 -24.71 -8.24 -11.34
CA ASP A 78 -25.73 -9.19 -11.79
C ASP A 78 -26.62 -8.56 -12.88
N ASP A 79 -26.96 -7.28 -12.73
CA ASP A 79 -27.87 -6.57 -13.64
C ASP A 79 -27.30 -6.31 -15.04
N LYS A 80 -25.97 -6.32 -15.21
CA LYS A 80 -25.31 -6.07 -16.51
C LYS A 80 -24.58 -7.27 -17.08
N LYS A 81 -24.37 -8.32 -16.28
CA LYS A 81 -23.72 -9.56 -16.70
C LYS A 81 -24.45 -10.23 -17.87
N PHE A 82 -25.79 -10.21 -17.88
CA PHE A 82 -26.57 -10.82 -18.98
C PHE A 82 -26.30 -10.18 -20.36
N LEU A 83 -25.99 -8.88 -20.40
CA LEU A 83 -25.68 -8.18 -21.65
C LEU A 83 -24.33 -8.65 -22.20
N VAL A 84 -23.35 -8.84 -21.31
CA VAL A 84 -22.02 -9.32 -21.66
C VAL A 84 -22.09 -10.79 -22.09
N ASP A 85 -22.79 -11.64 -21.32
CA ASP A 85 -22.98 -13.05 -21.66
C ASP A 85 -23.65 -13.22 -23.04
N ARG A 86 -24.65 -12.38 -23.36
CA ARG A 86 -25.32 -12.38 -24.68
C ARG A 86 -24.39 -11.98 -25.82
N VAL A 87 -23.52 -10.99 -25.61
CA VAL A 87 -22.55 -10.55 -26.64
C VAL A 87 -21.50 -11.63 -26.86
N ILE A 88 -21.01 -12.29 -25.80
CA ILE A 88 -20.09 -13.43 -25.92
C ILE A 88 -20.73 -14.54 -26.75
N GLN A 89 -21.95 -14.95 -26.43
CA GLN A 89 -22.64 -16.01 -27.16
C GLN A 89 -22.87 -15.67 -28.65
N ALA A 90 -23.15 -14.41 -28.97
CA ALA A 90 -23.28 -13.97 -30.36
C ALA A 90 -21.94 -14.06 -31.11
N LEU A 91 -20.84 -13.63 -30.48
CA LEU A 91 -19.50 -13.69 -31.07
C LEU A 91 -18.99 -15.12 -31.23
N GLU A 92 -19.25 -16.02 -30.27
CA GLU A 92 -18.90 -17.45 -30.38
C GLU A 92 -19.62 -18.13 -31.56
N LEU A 93 -20.87 -17.73 -31.84
CA LEU A 93 -21.66 -18.29 -32.94
C LEU A 93 -21.16 -17.78 -34.31
N GLU A 94 -20.73 -16.51 -34.39
CA GLU A 94 -20.07 -15.94 -35.58
C GLU A 94 -18.68 -16.57 -35.83
N GLU A 95 -17.90 -16.81 -34.77
CA GLU A 95 -16.58 -17.46 -34.85
C GLU A 95 -16.71 -18.92 -35.30
N GLY A 96 -17.67 -19.68 -34.76
CA GLY A 96 -17.95 -21.05 -35.18
C GLY A 96 -18.38 -21.16 -36.64
N ALA A 97 -19.25 -20.27 -37.11
CA ALA A 97 -19.74 -20.25 -38.49
C ALA A 97 -18.66 -19.86 -39.53
N SER A 98 -17.57 -19.24 -39.10
CA SER A 98 -16.44 -18.88 -39.97
C SER A 98 -15.45 -20.04 -40.21
N THR A 99 -15.66 -21.19 -39.55
CA THR A 99 -14.80 -22.39 -39.70
C THR A 99 -15.44 -23.55 -40.47
N GLU A 100 -16.72 -23.44 -40.87
CA GLU A 100 -17.41 -24.48 -41.66
C GLU A 100 -17.49 -24.19 -43.18
N ASP A 101 -16.93 -23.06 -43.65
CA ASP A 101 -16.87 -22.70 -45.08
C ASP A 101 -15.42 -22.44 -45.58
N ALA A 102 -14.48 -23.21 -45.04
CA ALA A 102 -13.18 -23.45 -45.64
C ALA A 102 -12.96 -24.97 -45.67
N GLY A 103 -13.31 -25.58 -46.81
CA GLY A 103 -13.21 -27.02 -47.05
C GLY A 103 -11.80 -27.58 -47.09
#